data_AF-A0A3A0EIF3-F1
#
_entry.id   AF-A0A3A0EIF3-F1
#
_cell.length_a   1.000
_cell.length_b   1.000
_cell.length_c   1.000
_cell.angle_alpha   90.00
_cell.angle_beta   90.00
_cell.angle_gamma   90.00
#
_symmetry.space_group_name_H-M   'P 1'
#
loop_
_entity.id
_entity.type
_entity.pdbx_description
1 polymer ?
#
loop_
_entity_poly.entity_id
_entity_poly.type
_entity_poly.pdbx_seq_one_letter_code
_entity_poly.pdbx_strand_id
1 'polypeptide(L)'
;MVIAGVLIGIASLSIGGFDRGLHFEAERLAQLLVLAREEAQVRGAPIRFEADDERYGFFVWRERRWQPLLDDRDLRERSWDEPTRLSVERADGRREIEFGRDQVDTPFVLHLTRRDLHAAIAANGLGAFEVR
;
A
#
# COMPACT_ATOMS: atom_id res chain seq x y z
N MET A 1 -18.87 -8.91 26.22
CA MET A 1 -18.31 -7.70 25.58
C MET A 1 -16.83 -7.68 25.89
N VAL A 2 -15.99 -7.97 24.90
CA VAL A 2 -14.53 -7.88 25.03
C VAL A 2 -14.07 -6.93 23.94
N ILE A 3 -13.71 -5.71 24.35
CA ILE A 3 -12.97 -4.79 23.49
C ILE A 3 -11.53 -5.25 23.60
N ALA A 4 -11.11 -6.11 22.68
CA ALA A 4 -9.70 -6.43 22.52
C ALA A 4 -9.05 -5.21 21.86
N GLY A 5 -8.56 -4.29 22.70
CA GLY A 5 -7.65 -3.25 22.28
C GLY A 5 -6.34 -3.90 21.87
N VAL A 6 -6.18 -4.16 20.57
CA VAL A 6 -4.89 -4.60 20.03
C VAL A 6 -3.99 -3.37 19.99
N LEU A 7 -3.13 -3.24 21.00
CA LEU A 7 -1.93 -2.44 20.92
C LEU A 7 -0.97 -3.16 19.97
N ILE A 8 -0.92 -2.74 18.69
CA ILE A 8 0.10 -3.21 17.76
C ILE A 8 1.40 -2.52 18.16
N GLY A 9 2.35 -3.31 18.69
CA GLY A 9 3.69 -2.86 19.01
C GLY A 9 4.40 -2.41 17.75
N ILE A 10 4.72 -1.12 17.67
CA ILE A 10 5.49 -0.56 16.58
C ILE A 10 6.93 -1.01 16.75
N ALA A 11 7.37 -1.98 15.97
CA ALA A 11 8.80 -2.28 15.82
C ALA A 11 9.43 -1.16 14.96
N SER A 12 9.87 -0.09 15.61
CA SER A 12 10.71 0.94 14.99
C SER A 12 12.13 0.39 14.83
N LEU A 13 12.39 -0.37 13.76
CA LEU A 13 13.76 -0.75 13.42
C LEU A 13 14.48 0.40 12.71
N SER A 14 15.38 1.02 13.47
CA SER A 14 16.64 1.64 13.07
C SER A 14 16.66 2.66 11.94
N ILE A 15 16.71 3.92 12.39
CA ILE A 15 17.36 5.06 11.74
C ILE A 15 18.80 4.65 11.35
N GLY A 16 19.06 4.49 10.06
CA GLY A 16 20.40 4.23 9.53
C GLY A 16 20.47 4.63 8.06
N GLY A 17 21.12 5.76 7.77
CA GLY A 17 21.40 6.23 6.41
C GLY A 17 20.24 6.96 5.76
N PHE A 18 20.48 8.19 5.30
CA PHE A 18 19.53 8.93 4.46
C PHE A 18 19.43 8.27 3.08
N ASP A 19 18.70 7.17 2.99
CA ASP A 19 18.38 6.51 1.72
C ASP A 19 17.17 7.18 1.07
N ARG A 20 17.43 8.41 0.60
CA ARG A 20 16.45 9.28 -0.06
C ARG A 20 15.72 8.57 -1.21
N GLY A 21 16.38 7.68 -1.95
CA GLY A 21 15.77 6.96 -3.09
C GLY A 21 14.57 6.11 -2.67
N LEU A 22 14.78 5.16 -1.75
CA LEU A 22 13.70 4.30 -1.27
C LEU A 22 12.62 5.09 -0.54
N HIS A 23 13.01 6.11 0.23
CA HIS A 23 12.05 6.97 0.92
C HIS A 23 11.17 7.77 -0.05
N PHE A 24 11.75 8.39 -1.08
CA PHE A 24 10.97 9.10 -2.11
C PHE A 24 10.04 8.17 -2.90
N GLU A 25 10.47 6.93 -3.13
CA GLU A 25 9.63 5.94 -3.80
C GLU A 25 8.51 5.44 -2.89
N ALA A 26 8.75 5.31 -1.59
CA ALA A 26 7.72 5.03 -0.59
C ALA A 26 6.72 6.19 -0.45
N GLU A 27 7.18 7.44 -0.46
CA GLU A 27 6.31 8.63 -0.47
C GLU A 27 5.43 8.66 -1.71
N ARG A 28 6.03 8.44 -2.89
CA ARG A 28 5.29 8.32 -4.14
C ARG A 28 4.24 7.21 -4.07
N LEU A 29 4.62 6.04 -3.56
CA LEU A 29 3.69 4.93 -3.41
C LEU A 29 2.55 5.28 -2.46
N ALA A 30 2.82 5.92 -1.33
CA ALA A 30 1.81 6.39 -0.40
C ALA A 30 0.79 7.32 -1.08
N GLN A 31 1.25 8.24 -1.92
CA GLN A 31 0.36 9.10 -2.72
C GLN A 31 -0.49 8.31 -3.73
N LEU A 32 0.09 7.30 -4.39
CA LEU A 32 -0.66 6.43 -5.30
C LEU A 32 -1.71 5.58 -4.56
N LEU A 33 -1.43 5.13 -3.34
CA LEU A 33 -2.39 4.39 -2.52
C LEU A 33 -3.57 5.28 -2.11
N VAL A 34 -3.32 6.55 -1.76
CA VAL A 34 -4.37 7.55 -1.53
C VAL A 34 -5.24 7.68 -2.79
N LEU A 35 -4.61 7.93 -3.94
CA LEU A 35 -5.33 8.11 -5.20
C LEU A 35 -6.15 6.87 -5.58
N ALA A 36 -5.59 5.67 -5.43
CA ALA A 36 -6.30 4.42 -5.70
C ALA A 36 -7.54 4.24 -4.80
N ARG A 37 -7.45 4.65 -3.53
CA ARG A 37 -8.61 4.63 -2.63
C ARG A 37 -9.68 5.63 -3.06
N GLU A 38 -9.29 6.86 -3.38
CA GLU A 38 -10.22 7.89 -3.87
C GLU A 38 -10.91 7.41 -5.15
N GLU A 39 -10.16 6.82 -6.07
CA GLU A 39 -10.67 6.31 -7.33
C GLU A 39 -11.62 5.11 -7.14
N ALA A 40 -11.33 4.22 -6.19
CA ALA A 40 -12.21 3.11 -5.83
C ALA A 40 -13.56 3.62 -5.28
N GLN A 41 -13.51 4.68 -4.48
CA GLN A 41 -14.71 5.33 -3.94
C GLN A 41 -15.51 6.07 -5.03
N VAL A 42 -14.84 6.81 -5.91
CA VAL A 42 -15.46 7.56 -7.01
C VAL A 42 -16.12 6.62 -8.02
N ARG A 43 -15.44 5.52 -8.40
CA ARG A 43 -15.99 4.54 -9.35
C ARG A 43 -16.99 3.58 -8.73
N GLY A 44 -16.98 3.43 -7.40
CA GLY A 44 -17.79 2.43 -6.70
C GLY A 44 -17.38 0.99 -7.04
N ALA A 45 -16.13 0.78 -7.45
CA ALA A 45 -15.58 -0.53 -7.81
C ALA A 45 -14.28 -0.77 -7.03
N PRO A 46 -14.04 -1.99 -6.51
CA PRO A 46 -12.86 -2.24 -5.72
C PRO A 46 -11.60 -2.17 -6.60
N ILE A 47 -10.55 -1.57 -6.04
CA ILE A 47 -9.22 -1.48 -6.65
C ILE A 47 -8.24 -2.24 -5.78
N ARG A 48 -7.50 -3.16 -6.39
CA ARG A 48 -6.46 -3.94 -5.74
C ARG A 48 -5.08 -3.41 -6.10
N PHE A 49 -4.23 -3.32 -5.10
CA PHE A 49 -2.80 -3.09 -5.29
C PHE A 49 -2.07 -4.44 -5.29
N GLU A 50 -1.26 -4.67 -6.31
CA GLU A 50 -0.40 -5.84 -6.43
C GLU A 50 1.04 -5.37 -6.70
N ALA A 51 2.01 -6.04 -6.08
CA ALA A 51 3.42 -5.74 -6.26
C ALA A 51 4.25 -7.02 -6.21
N ASP A 52 5.18 -7.11 -7.16
CA ASP A 52 6.25 -8.08 -7.23
C ASP A 52 7.58 -7.41 -6.86
N ASP A 53 8.68 -8.16 -6.87
CA ASP A 53 10.02 -7.62 -6.61
C ASP A 53 10.48 -6.62 -7.70
N GLU A 54 9.91 -6.66 -8.91
CA GLU A 54 10.32 -5.82 -10.06
C GLU A 54 9.33 -4.71 -10.44
N ARG A 55 8.05 -4.88 -10.11
CA ARG A 55 6.98 -3.97 -10.53
C ARG A 55 5.83 -3.95 -9.53
N TYR A 56 5.03 -2.91 -9.60
CA TYR A 56 3.77 -2.78 -8.88
C TYR A 56 2.71 -2.17 -9.77
N GLY A 57 1.44 -2.44 -9.47
CA GLY A 57 0.32 -1.97 -10.26
C GLY A 57 -0.99 -1.99 -9.51
N PHE A 58 -1.96 -1.30 -10.10
CA PHE A 58 -3.32 -1.23 -9.60
C PHE A 58 -4.27 -1.90 -10.57
N PHE A 59 -5.17 -2.71 -10.04
CA PHE A 59 -6.13 -3.50 -10.79
C PHE A 59 -7.52 -3.17 -10.30
N VAL A 60 -8.46 -2.94 -11.20
CA VAL A 60 -9.86 -2.64 -10.87
C VAL A 60 -10.74 -3.84 -11.20
N TRP A 61 -11.72 -4.11 -10.35
CA TRP A 61 -12.71 -5.14 -10.62
C TRP A 61 -13.75 -4.63 -11.61
N ARG A 62 -13.71 -5.12 -12.85
CA ARG A 62 -14.65 -4.78 -13.93
C ARG A 62 -15.02 -6.00 -14.73
N GLU A 63 -16.27 -6.10 -15.16
CA GLU A 63 -16.75 -7.22 -15.99
C GLU A 63 -16.49 -8.59 -15.34
N ARG A 64 -16.55 -8.66 -14.00
CA ARG A 64 -16.27 -9.88 -13.20
C ARG A 64 -14.83 -10.41 -13.32
N ARG A 65 -13.88 -9.54 -13.65
CA ARG A 65 -12.44 -9.85 -13.67
C ARG A 65 -11.61 -8.66 -13.16
N TRP A 66 -10.42 -8.96 -12.64
CA TRP A 66 -9.42 -7.93 -12.35
C TRP A 66 -8.78 -7.48 -13.66
N GLN A 67 -8.79 -6.18 -13.91
CA GLN A 67 -8.20 -5.58 -15.10
C GLN A 67 -7.23 -4.47 -14.67
N PRO A 68 -6.08 -4.30 -15.34
CA PRO A 68 -5.17 -3.19 -15.05
C PRO A 68 -5.90 -1.86 -15.17
N LEU A 69 -5.63 -0.94 -14.24
CA LEU A 69 -6.23 0.38 -14.26
C LEU A 69 -5.50 1.29 -15.28
N LEU A 70 -5.85 1.14 -16.55
CA LEU A 70 -5.23 1.88 -17.67
C LEU A 70 -5.83 3.28 -17.91
N ASP A 71 -7.03 3.53 -17.38
CA ASP A 71 -7.76 4.78 -17.58
C ASP A 71 -7.16 5.95 -16.78
N ASP A 72 -6.45 5.64 -15.71
CA ASP A 72 -5.79 6.60 -14.84
C ASP A 72 -4.29 6.58 -15.11
N ARG A 73 -3.76 7.72 -15.62
CA ARG A 73 -2.35 7.83 -15.99
C ARG A 73 -1.41 7.65 -14.81
N ASP A 74 -1.87 7.96 -13.61
CA ASP A 74 -1.07 7.90 -12.41
C ASP A 74 -1.03 6.47 -11.84
N LEU A 75 -2.16 5.76 -11.86
CA LEU A 75 -2.35 4.40 -11.30
C LEU A 75 -2.01 3.23 -12.24
N ARG A 76 -1.28 3.50 -13.33
CA ARG A 76 -0.75 2.44 -14.20
C ARG A 76 0.31 1.58 -13.51
N GLU A 77 0.52 0.38 -14.02
CA GLU A 77 1.65 -0.47 -13.63
C GLU A 77 2.99 0.25 -13.87
N ARG A 78 3.90 0.12 -12.89
CA ARG A 78 5.23 0.73 -12.89
C ARG A 78 6.26 -0.27 -12.38
N SER A 79 7.45 -0.22 -12.96
CA SER A 79 8.61 -0.92 -12.41
C SER A 79 9.14 -0.17 -11.21
N TRP A 80 9.66 -0.91 -10.23
CA TRP A 80 10.49 -0.32 -9.18
C TRP A 80 11.78 0.22 -9.79
N ASP A 81 12.33 1.28 -9.20
CA ASP A 81 13.64 1.79 -9.63
C ASP A 81 14.75 0.73 -9.42
N GLU A 82 14.61 -0.10 -8.38
CA GLU A 82 15.46 -1.25 -8.10
C GLU A 82 14.64 -2.39 -7.46
N PRO A 83 15.09 -3.66 -7.53
CA PRO A 83 14.36 -4.78 -6.95
C PRO A 83 13.97 -4.54 -5.48
N THR A 84 12.67 -4.48 -5.22
CA THR A 84 12.11 -4.07 -3.93
C THR A 84 11.07 -5.07 -3.48
N ARG A 85 11.34 -5.72 -2.35
CA ARG A 85 10.40 -6.64 -1.73
C ARG A 85 9.38 -5.86 -0.93
N LEU A 86 8.11 -6.18 -1.14
CA LEU A 86 6.99 -5.60 -0.41
C LEU A 86 6.35 -6.66 0.48
N SER A 87 6.09 -6.31 1.74
CA SER A 87 5.35 -7.15 2.66
C SER A 87 4.30 -6.35 3.41
N VAL A 88 3.14 -6.95 3.64
CA VAL A 88 2.01 -6.30 4.29
C VAL A 88 1.85 -6.90 5.68
N GLU A 89 1.89 -6.05 6.69
CA GLU A 89 1.58 -6.38 8.08
C GLU A 89 0.19 -5.84 8.40
N ARG A 90 -0.77 -6.75 8.58
CA ARG A 90 -2.16 -6.44 8.95
C ARG A 90 -2.59 -7.28 10.14
N ALA A 91 -3.48 -6.74 10.97
CA ALA A 91 -4.06 -7.48 12.09
C ALA A 91 -4.93 -8.66 11.64
N ASP A 92 -5.49 -8.61 10.43
CA ASP A 92 -6.35 -9.66 9.86
C ASP A 92 -5.56 -10.78 9.15
N GLY A 93 -4.23 -10.65 9.05
CA GLY A 93 -3.35 -11.61 8.37
C GLY A 93 -3.48 -11.66 6.85
N ARG A 94 -4.27 -10.76 6.23
CA ARG A 94 -4.38 -10.67 4.77
C ARG A 94 -3.14 -10.01 4.18
N ARG A 95 -2.74 -10.47 2.99
CA ARG A 95 -1.61 -9.92 2.24
C ARG A 95 -2.04 -9.05 1.08
N GLU A 96 -3.28 -9.22 0.63
CA GLU A 96 -3.88 -8.42 -0.42
C GLU A 96 -4.31 -7.05 0.14
N ILE A 97 -3.97 -6.00 -0.62
CA ILE A 97 -4.44 -4.65 -0.37
C ILE A 97 -5.52 -4.37 -1.39
N GLU A 98 -6.76 -4.28 -0.92
CA GLU A 98 -7.93 -4.01 -1.75
C GLU A 98 -8.67 -2.80 -1.19
N PHE A 99 -8.70 -1.72 -1.95
CA PHE A 99 -9.47 -0.53 -1.68
C PHE A 99 -10.92 -0.77 -2.11
N GLY A 100 -11.78 -0.99 -1.13
CA GLY A 100 -13.21 -1.17 -1.33
C GLY A 100 -14.00 0.14 -1.27
N ARG A 101 -15.33 -0.03 -1.23
CA ARG A 101 -16.31 1.04 -0.98
C ARG A 101 -16.40 1.46 0.49
N ASP A 102 -15.71 0.74 1.37
CA ASP A 102 -15.77 0.97 2.80
C ASP A 102 -14.88 2.15 3.17
N GLN A 103 -15.48 3.13 3.85
CA GLN A 103 -14.82 4.38 4.21
C GLN A 103 -13.74 4.16 5.30
N VAL A 104 -13.82 3.03 6.02
CA VAL A 104 -12.88 2.61 7.05
C VAL A 104 -12.38 1.20 6.72
N ASP A 105 -11.07 1.05 6.60
CA ASP A 105 -10.39 -0.22 6.38
C ASP A 105 -9.59 -0.62 7.62
N THR A 106 -9.20 -1.90 7.71
CA THR A 106 -8.31 -2.39 8.77
C THR A 106 -6.93 -1.75 8.58
N PRO A 107 -6.38 -1.06 9.59
CA PRO A 107 -5.05 -0.49 9.53
C PRO A 107 -4.00 -1.53 9.14
N PHE A 108 -3.02 -1.10 8.35
CA PHE A 108 -1.95 -1.96 7.91
C PHE A 108 -0.64 -1.20 7.73
N VAL A 109 0.45 -1.95 7.70
CA VAL A 109 1.79 -1.43 7.44
C VAL A 109 2.35 -2.15 6.22
N LEU A 110 2.76 -1.35 5.24
CA LEU A 110 3.51 -1.80 4.09
C LEU A 110 5.00 -1.65 4.41
N HIS A 111 5.73 -2.74 4.43
CA HIS A 111 7.18 -2.74 4.58
C HIS A 111 7.83 -2.94 3.22
N LEU A 112 8.63 -1.96 2.80
CA LEU A 112 9.45 -2.01 1.61
C LEU A 112 10.88 -2.35 2.03
N THR A 113 11.47 -3.35 1.38
CA THR A 113 12.86 -3.76 1.62
C THR A 113 13.61 -3.81 0.30
N ARG A 114 14.73 -3.10 0.23
CA ARG A 114 15.61 -3.04 -0.95
C ARG A 114 17.04 -3.25 -0.51
N ARG A 115 17.64 -4.40 -0.88
CA ARG A 115 18.97 -4.80 -0.36
C ARG A 115 18.96 -4.74 1.18
N ASP A 116 19.69 -3.79 1.77
CA ASP A 116 19.77 -3.55 3.23
C ASP A 116 18.93 -2.35 3.70
N LEU A 117 18.18 -1.72 2.79
CA LEU A 117 17.35 -0.55 3.05
C LEU A 117 15.92 -0.96 3.39
N HIS A 118 15.32 -0.22 4.31
CA HIS A 118 13.95 -0.43 4.76
C HIS A 118 13.18 0.89 4.79
N ALA A 119 11.92 0.85 4.37
CA ALA A 119 10.97 1.93 4.54
C ALA A 119 9.60 1.32 4.88
N ALA A 120 8.80 2.03 5.67
CA ALA A 120 7.45 1.56 5.96
C ALA A 120 6.39 2.63 5.67
N ILE A 121 5.25 2.20 5.14
CA ILE A 121 4.08 3.05 4.91
C ILE A 121 2.97 2.56 5.84
N ALA A 122 2.59 3.41 6.80
CA ALA A 122 1.51 3.14 7.73
C ALA A 122 0.17 3.64 7.16
N ALA A 123 -0.76 2.74 6.93
CA ALA A 123 -2.15 3.05 6.60
C ALA A 123 -2.98 3.03 7.88
N ASN A 124 -3.56 4.17 8.26
CA ASN A 124 -4.33 4.31 9.50
C ASN A 124 -5.78 3.77 9.41
N GLY A 125 -6.17 3.23 8.25
CA GLY A 125 -7.54 2.73 8.01
C GLY A 125 -8.58 3.81 7.69
N LEU A 126 -8.24 5.09 7.84
CA LEU A 126 -9.12 6.23 7.52
C LEU A 126 -8.76 6.89 6.16
N GLY A 127 -7.78 6.33 5.46
CA GLY A 127 -7.30 6.82 4.17
C GLY A 127 -6.06 7.71 4.25
N ALA A 128 -5.44 7.85 5.42
CA ALA A 128 -4.12 8.46 5.50
C ALA A 128 -3.03 7.39 5.40
N PHE A 129 -2.00 7.70 4.64
CA PHE A 129 -0.80 6.89 4.45
C PHE A 129 0.41 7.75 4.83
N GLU A 130 1.19 7.30 5.80
CA GLU A 130 2.38 8.02 6.30
C GLU A 130 3.62 7.16 6.13
N VAL A 131 4.68 7.73 5.56
CA VAL A 131 5.99 7.06 5.41
C VAL A 131 6.81 7.27 6.68
N ARG A 132 7.48 6.21 7.13
CA ARG A 132 8.32 6.18 8.33
C ARG A 132 9.58 5.34 8.13
#